data_AF-A0A7K3HKV8-F1
#
_entry.id   AF-A0A7K3HKV8-F1
#
_cell.length_a   1.000
_cell.length_b   1.000
_cell.length_c   1.000
_cell.angle_alpha   90.00
_cell.angle_beta   90.00
_cell.angle_gamma   90.00
#
_symmetry.space_group_name_H-M   'P 1'
#
loop_
_entity.id
_entity.type
_entity.pdbx_description
1 polymer ?
#
loop_
_entity_poly.entity_id
_entity_poly.type
_entity_poly.pdbx_seq_one_letter_code
_entity_poly.pdbx_strand_id
1 'polypeptide(L)'
;MNPASGKPHEIVERALELSRADGCVVIADEHSGANLRWAGNALTTNGVTRGRTLTVIATVGGAEGTASGVVSRSAVTADDLEPLVRAAEAAAREAGPAEDAQPLVEGVPESPDFTEPPAETSSGVFAAFAPALGESFARARAGGR
;
A
#
# COMPACT_ATOMS: atom_id res chain seq x y z
N MET A 1 9.80 -4.34 19.19
CA MET A 1 9.88 -3.80 17.82
C MET A 1 9.75 -5.01 16.91
N ASN A 2 8.61 -5.20 16.27
CA ASN A 2 8.33 -6.45 15.53
C ASN A 2 9.14 -6.42 14.22
N PRO A 3 10.07 -7.35 13.96
CA PRO A 3 10.86 -7.40 12.72
C PRO A 3 10.04 -7.86 11.48
N ALA A 4 8.71 -7.76 11.52
CA ALA A 4 7.80 -8.38 10.55
C ALA A 4 7.31 -7.46 9.42
N SER A 5 8.04 -6.40 9.07
CA SER A 5 7.71 -5.58 7.90
C SER A 5 9.00 -5.13 7.23
N GLY A 6 9.48 -5.93 6.27
CA GLY A 6 10.59 -5.53 5.39
C GLY A 6 10.30 -4.20 4.70
N LYS A 7 11.36 -3.59 4.15
CA LYS A 7 11.19 -2.40 3.32
C LYS A 7 10.26 -2.73 2.14
N PRO A 8 9.49 -1.76 1.61
CA PRO A 8 8.51 -2.05 0.57
C PRO A 8 9.13 -2.78 -0.64
N HIS A 9 10.31 -2.33 -1.10
CA HIS A 9 11.03 -2.97 -2.20
C HIS A 9 11.45 -4.41 -1.86
N GLU A 10 11.95 -4.69 -0.66
CA GLU A 10 12.34 -6.05 -0.26
C GLU A 10 11.15 -7.03 -0.31
N ILE A 11 9.95 -6.55 -0.01
CA ILE A 11 8.72 -7.34 -0.08
C ILE A 11 8.29 -7.58 -1.53
N VAL A 12 8.41 -6.57 -2.38
CA VAL A 12 8.19 -6.69 -3.83
C VAL A 12 9.12 -7.74 -4.42
N GLU A 13 10.42 -7.60 -4.18
CA GLU A 13 11.43 -8.56 -4.65
C GLU A 13 11.15 -9.97 -4.15
N ARG A 14 10.82 -10.12 -2.86
CA ARG A 14 10.52 -11.43 -2.29
C ARG A 14 9.28 -12.08 -2.90
N ALA A 15 8.25 -11.29 -3.20
CA ALA A 15 7.06 -11.79 -3.88
C ALA A 15 7.34 -12.18 -5.35
N LEU A 16 8.19 -11.41 -6.05
CA LEU A 16 8.65 -11.74 -7.40
C LEU A 16 9.43 -13.06 -7.42
N GLU A 17 10.38 -13.25 -6.49
CA GLU A 17 11.14 -14.51 -6.34
C GLU A 17 10.26 -15.76 -6.11
N LEU A 18 9.09 -15.58 -5.49
CA LEU A 18 8.16 -16.68 -5.20
C LEU A 18 7.31 -17.08 -6.41
N SER A 19 7.20 -16.20 -7.42
CA SER A 19 6.32 -16.40 -8.56
C SER A 19 6.79 -17.54 -9.45
N ARG A 20 5.82 -18.30 -9.95
CA ARG A 20 5.99 -19.37 -10.95
C ARG A 20 5.16 -19.11 -12.20
N ALA A 21 4.60 -17.91 -12.32
CA ALA A 21 3.83 -17.49 -13.49
C ALA A 21 4.76 -17.14 -14.66
N ASP A 22 4.22 -17.12 -15.87
CA ASP A 22 4.96 -16.68 -17.06
C ASP A 22 5.29 -15.17 -17.01
N GLY A 23 4.46 -14.40 -16.29
CA GLY A 23 4.75 -13.02 -15.93
C GLY A 23 4.19 -12.66 -14.55
N CYS A 24 4.85 -11.74 -13.86
CA CYS A 24 4.47 -11.31 -12.51
C CYS A 24 4.70 -9.82 -12.34
N VAL A 25 3.71 -9.12 -11.80
CA VAL A 25 3.82 -7.72 -11.36
C VAL A 25 3.40 -7.65 -9.90
N VAL A 26 4.20 -6.98 -9.08
CA VAL A 26 3.91 -6.78 -7.66
C VAL A 26 3.93 -5.29 -7.36
N ILE A 27 2.87 -4.79 -6.74
CA ILE A 27 2.72 -3.39 -6.36
C ILE A 27 2.60 -3.33 -4.84
N ALA A 28 3.54 -2.66 -4.18
CA ALA A 28 3.45 -2.30 -2.77
C ALA A 28 2.99 -0.84 -2.66
N ASP A 29 1.73 -0.66 -2.26
CA ASP A 29 1.16 0.65 -1.97
C ASP A 29 1.32 0.96 -0.46
N GLU A 30 2.00 2.05 -0.15
CA GLU A 30 2.32 2.51 1.20
C GLU A 30 1.58 3.82 1.48
N HIS A 31 0.77 3.83 2.53
CA HIS A 31 0.00 5.01 2.91
C HIS A 31 0.39 5.51 4.31
N SER A 32 0.58 6.82 4.43
CA SER A 32 0.79 7.51 5.70
C SER A 32 -0.30 8.57 5.89
N GLY A 33 -0.95 8.58 7.05
CA GLY A 33 -2.03 9.52 7.37
C GLY A 33 -1.83 10.17 8.74
N ALA A 34 -2.19 11.45 8.87
CA ALA A 34 -2.26 12.14 10.14
C ALA A 34 -3.69 12.65 10.34
N ASN A 35 -4.27 12.42 11.53
CA ASN A 35 -5.62 12.84 11.86
C ASN A 35 -5.71 13.49 13.23
N LEU A 36 -6.64 14.42 13.36
CA LEU A 36 -7.03 15.06 14.61
C LEU A 36 -8.55 14.93 14.77
N ARG A 37 -9.01 14.60 15.97
CA ARG A 37 -10.43 14.48 16.34
C ARG A 37 -10.72 15.35 17.56
N TRP A 38 -11.83 16.07 17.52
CA TRP A 38 -12.30 16.89 18.64
C TRP A 38 -13.70 16.49 19.10
N ALA A 39 -13.98 16.76 20.37
CA ALA A 39 -15.32 16.77 20.95
C ALA A 39 -15.43 17.92 21.95
N GLY A 40 -16.48 18.74 21.84
CA GLY A 40 -16.73 19.83 22.79
C GLY A 40 -15.53 20.74 23.03
N ASN A 41 -14.91 21.25 21.96
CA ASN A 41 -13.72 22.12 21.99
C ASN A 41 -12.42 21.49 22.55
N ALA A 42 -12.44 20.20 22.90
CA ALA A 42 -11.26 19.46 23.35
C ALA A 42 -10.77 18.50 22.26
N LEU A 43 -9.45 18.45 22.05
CA LEU A 43 -8.82 17.45 21.20
C LEU A 43 -8.90 16.10 21.91
N THR A 44 -9.56 15.12 21.30
CA THR A 44 -9.78 13.79 21.88
C THR A 44 -8.87 12.73 21.29
N THR A 45 -8.42 12.91 20.05
CA THR A 45 -7.48 11.99 19.41
C THR A 45 -6.58 12.75 18.47
N ASN A 46 -5.29 12.46 18.55
CA ASN A 46 -4.32 12.74 17.52
C ASN A 46 -3.67 11.41 17.12
N GLY A 47 -3.66 11.10 15.84
CA GLY A 47 -3.15 9.83 15.35
C GLY A 47 -2.31 10.00 14.10
N VAL A 48 -1.22 9.26 14.03
CA VAL A 48 -0.54 8.96 12.76
C VAL A 48 -0.83 7.50 12.46
N THR A 49 -1.34 7.23 11.26
CA THR A 49 -1.57 5.89 10.74
C THR A 49 -0.57 5.60 9.64
N ARG A 50 -0.16 4.35 9.56
CA ARG A 50 0.59 3.79 8.45
C ARG A 50 -0.11 2.51 8.03
N GLY A 51 -0.03 2.19 6.75
CA GLY A 51 -0.47 0.90 6.28
C GLY A 51 0.02 0.64 4.88
N ARG A 52 -0.11 -0.62 4.52
CA ARG A 52 0.38 -1.19 3.28
C ARG A 52 -0.70 -2.05 2.66
N THR A 53 -0.82 -1.97 1.35
CA THR A 53 -1.50 -2.95 0.52
C THR A 53 -0.53 -3.53 -0.50
N LEU A 54 -0.45 -4.85 -0.59
CA LEU A 54 0.32 -5.54 -1.61
C LEU A 54 -0.65 -6.13 -2.63
N THR A 55 -0.43 -5.81 -3.90
CA THR A 55 -1.18 -6.34 -5.04
C THR A 55 -0.25 -7.20 -5.88
N VAL A 56 -0.63 -8.45 -6.11
CA VAL A 56 0.08 -9.37 -7.01
C VAL A 56 -0.78 -9.61 -8.24
N ILE A 57 -0.18 -9.43 -9.41
CA ILE A 57 -0.78 -9.66 -10.72
C ILE A 57 0.07 -10.76 -11.38
N ALA A 58 -0.51 -11.93 -11.60
CA ALA A 58 0.15 -13.04 -12.27
C ALA A 58 -0.44 -13.21 -13.67
N THR A 59 0.39 -13.42 -14.68
CA THR A 59 -0.03 -13.76 -16.04
C THR A 59 0.45 -15.15 -16.41
N VAL A 60 -0.44 -15.97 -16.97
CA VAL A 60 -0.13 -17.34 -17.40
C VAL A 60 -0.47 -17.51 -18.87
N GLY A 61 0.47 -18.05 -19.64
CA GLY A 61 0.28 -18.41 -21.03
C GLY A 61 -0.50 -19.71 -21.16
N GLY A 62 -1.59 -19.68 -21.92
CA GLY A 62 -2.40 -20.84 -22.29
C GLY A 62 -2.39 -21.07 -23.81
N ALA A 63 -3.03 -22.15 -24.24
CA ALA A 63 -3.14 -22.50 -25.66
C ALA A 63 -3.93 -21.46 -26.49
N GLU A 64 -4.85 -20.75 -25.85
CA GLU A 64 -5.76 -19.78 -26.50
C GLU A 64 -5.35 -18.31 -26.27
N GLY A 65 -4.29 -18.06 -25.49
CA GLY A 65 -3.84 -16.71 -25.13
C GLY A 65 -3.31 -16.63 -23.70
N THR A 66 -2.99 -15.41 -23.25
CA THR A 66 -2.53 -15.16 -21.88
C THR A 66 -3.70 -14.81 -20.98
N ALA A 67 -3.83 -15.48 -19.84
CA ALA A 67 -4.78 -15.15 -18.79
C ALA A 67 -4.07 -14.40 -17.65
N SER A 68 -4.83 -13.63 -16.85
CA SER A 68 -4.29 -12.84 -15.74
C SER A 68 -5.13 -13.01 -14.47
N GLY A 69 -4.48 -12.97 -13.31
CA GLY A 69 -5.10 -13.06 -12.00
C GLY A 69 -4.54 -12.00 -11.06
N VAL A 70 -5.42 -11.30 -10.36
CA VAL A 70 -5.06 -10.18 -9.47
C VAL A 70 -5.58 -10.44 -8.07
N VAL A 71 -4.70 -10.39 -7.07
CA VAL A 71 -5.09 -10.48 -5.66
C VAL A 71 -4.40 -9.38 -4.87
N SER A 72 -5.18 -8.68 -4.04
CA SER A 72 -4.69 -7.61 -3.16
C SER A 72 -4.93 -7.97 -1.70
N ARG A 73 -3.96 -7.69 -0.83
CA ARG A 73 -4.06 -7.91 0.62
C ARG A 73 -3.40 -6.75 1.38
N SER A 74 -4.07 -6.29 2.43
CA SER A 74 -3.50 -5.33 3.37
C SER A 74 -2.87 -6.06 4.57
N ALA A 75 -1.98 -5.37 5.30
CA ALA A 75 -1.32 -5.93 6.49
C ALA A 75 -0.57 -7.24 6.23
N VAL A 76 0.13 -7.31 5.09
CA VAL A 76 0.89 -8.48 4.65
C VAL A 76 2.15 -8.65 5.50
N THR A 77 2.30 -9.84 6.08
CA THR A 77 3.54 -10.31 6.73
C THR A 77 4.39 -11.12 5.76
N ALA A 78 5.62 -11.47 6.13
CA ALA A 78 6.48 -12.33 5.32
C ALA A 78 5.82 -13.69 5.01
N ASP A 79 5.09 -14.25 5.98
CA ASP A 79 4.40 -15.54 5.85
C ASP A 79 3.15 -15.47 4.95
N ASP A 80 2.63 -14.26 4.70
CA ASP A 80 1.50 -14.02 3.80
C ASP A 80 1.90 -13.98 2.32
N LEU A 81 3.19 -13.79 2.01
CA LEU A 81 3.65 -13.53 0.64
C LEU A 81 3.42 -14.71 -0.30
N GLU A 82 3.89 -15.90 0.08
CA GLU A 82 3.71 -17.08 -0.78
C GLU A 82 2.21 -17.41 -0.98
N PRO A 83 1.36 -17.48 0.06
CA PRO A 83 -0.08 -17.67 -0.13
C PRO A 83 -0.72 -16.63 -1.06
N LEU A 84 -0.31 -15.36 -0.97
CA LEU A 84 -0.82 -14.29 -1.83
C LEU A 84 -0.43 -14.49 -3.29
N VAL A 85 0.84 -14.81 -3.55
CA VAL A 85 1.35 -15.09 -4.91
C VAL A 85 0.64 -16.30 -5.51
N ARG A 86 0.50 -17.39 -4.75
CA ARG A 86 -0.22 -18.59 -5.21
C ARG A 86 -1.69 -18.31 -5.51
N ALA A 87 -2.33 -17.44 -4.73
CA ALA A 87 -3.71 -17.04 -5.00
C ALA A 87 -3.85 -16.26 -6.32
N ALA A 88 -2.93 -15.35 -6.62
CA ALA A 88 -2.91 -14.64 -7.90
C ALA A 88 -2.67 -15.58 -9.08
N GLU A 89 -1.73 -16.51 -8.96
CA GLU A 89 -1.49 -17.51 -10.00
C GLU A 89 -2.68 -18.46 -10.21
N ALA A 90 -3.35 -18.88 -9.13
CA ALA A 90 -4.54 -19.72 -9.22
C ALA A 90 -5.67 -18.97 -9.95
N ALA A 91 -5.91 -17.71 -9.58
CA ALA A 91 -6.89 -16.86 -10.26
C ALA A 91 -6.56 -16.70 -11.77
N ALA A 92 -5.27 -16.58 -12.12
CA ALA A 92 -4.84 -16.49 -13.52
C ALA A 92 -5.13 -17.77 -14.30
N ARG A 93 -4.88 -18.95 -13.71
CA ARG A 93 -5.13 -20.26 -14.34
C ARG A 93 -6.62 -20.58 -14.48
N GLU A 94 -7.45 -20.07 -13.56
CA GLU A 94 -8.90 -20.24 -13.58
C GLU A 94 -9.60 -19.24 -14.52
N ALA A 95 -8.91 -18.17 -14.92
CA ALA A 95 -9.42 -17.18 -15.85
C ALA A 95 -9.33 -17.63 -17.32
N GLY A 96 -10.18 -17.05 -18.16
CA GLY A 96 -10.04 -17.14 -19.63
C GLY A 96 -8.93 -16.24 -20.16
N PRO A 97 -8.50 -16.42 -21.42
CA PRO A 97 -7.51 -15.54 -22.04
C PRO A 97 -8.03 -14.09 -22.10
N ALA A 98 -7.15 -13.14 -21.81
CA ALA A 98 -7.45 -11.72 -21.91
C ALA A 98 -7.33 -11.25 -23.37
N GLU A 99 -8.37 -10.61 -23.89
CA GLU A 99 -8.41 -10.10 -25.28
C GLU A 99 -7.35 -9.03 -25.56
N ASP A 100 -6.95 -8.31 -24.52
CA ASP A 100 -6.00 -7.19 -24.54
C ASP A 100 -4.64 -7.56 -23.96
N ALA A 101 -4.34 -8.86 -23.81
CA ALA A 101 -3.05 -9.32 -23.31
C ALA A 101 -1.89 -8.72 -24.11
N GLN A 102 -0.98 -8.04 -23.41
CA GLN A 102 0.27 -7.52 -23.94
C GLN A 102 1.46 -8.12 -23.19
N PRO A 103 2.63 -8.25 -23.83
CA PRO A 103 3.86 -8.62 -23.14
C PRO A 103 4.19 -7.63 -22.00
N LEU A 104 4.91 -8.12 -20.99
CA LEU A 104 5.48 -7.24 -19.98
C LEU A 104 6.47 -6.26 -20.62
N VAL A 105 6.56 -5.06 -20.04
CA VAL A 105 7.49 -4.04 -20.50
C VAL A 105 8.91 -4.43 -20.08
N GLU A 106 9.80 -4.60 -21.05
CA GLU A 106 11.20 -4.95 -20.85
C GLU A 106 12.15 -3.81 -21.27
N GLY A 107 13.40 -3.86 -20.81
CA GLY A 107 14.46 -2.94 -21.26
C GLY A 107 14.34 -1.51 -20.73
N VAL A 108 13.51 -1.28 -19.71
CA VAL A 108 13.42 0.00 -19.01
C VAL A 108 14.45 0.03 -17.88
N PRO A 109 15.25 1.10 -17.73
CA PRO A 109 16.16 1.24 -16.59
C PRO A 109 15.40 1.18 -15.25
N GLU A 110 16.00 0.54 -14.25
CA GLU A 110 15.48 0.57 -12.89
C GLU A 110 15.35 2.01 -12.39
N SER A 111 14.25 2.28 -11.68
CA SER A 111 14.04 3.62 -11.10
C SER A 111 15.08 3.85 -10.00
N PRO A 112 15.82 4.98 -10.02
CA PRO A 112 16.88 5.23 -9.04
C PRO A 112 16.35 5.36 -7.60
N ASP A 113 15.07 5.70 -7.45
CA ASP A 113 14.38 5.90 -6.19
C ASP A 113 13.59 4.65 -5.72
N PHE A 114 13.65 3.53 -6.44
CA PHE A 114 12.87 2.32 -6.10
C PHE A 114 13.14 1.80 -4.67
N THR A 115 14.39 1.95 -4.22
CA THR A 115 14.81 1.51 -2.87
C THR A 115 14.62 2.57 -1.79
N GLU A 116 14.24 3.80 -2.18
CA GLU A 116 13.97 4.88 -1.25
C GLU A 116 12.71 4.59 -0.41
N PRO A 117 12.67 5.05 0.85
CA PRO A 117 11.46 4.91 1.66
C PRO A 117 10.32 5.74 1.07
N PRO A 118 9.05 5.30 1.22
CA PRO A 118 7.90 6.06 0.78
C PRO A 118 7.80 7.38 1.53
N ALA A 119 7.19 8.38 0.88
CA ALA A 119 6.90 9.64 1.54
C ALA A 119 5.95 9.41 2.74
N GLU A 120 6.31 9.99 3.89
CA GLU A 120 5.52 9.88 5.12
C GLU A 120 4.97 11.25 5.54
N THR A 121 3.87 11.22 6.30
CA THR A 121 3.35 12.40 7.00
C THR A 121 3.45 12.22 8.51
N SER A 122 3.24 13.30 9.25
CA SER A 122 3.25 13.30 10.71
C SER A 122 2.24 14.30 11.27
N SER A 123 2.00 14.27 12.59
CA SER A 123 1.20 15.30 13.25
C SER A 123 1.77 16.72 13.10
N GLY A 124 3.04 16.85 12.71
CA GLY A 124 3.69 18.14 12.43
C GLY A 124 2.99 18.96 11.36
N VAL A 125 2.26 18.33 10.42
CA VAL A 125 1.46 19.07 9.42
C VAL A 125 0.38 19.95 10.04
N PHE A 126 -0.03 19.66 11.28
CA PHE A 126 -1.01 20.43 12.03
C PHE A 126 -0.39 21.41 13.03
N ALA A 127 0.93 21.57 13.06
CA ALA A 127 1.62 22.37 14.07
C ALA A 127 1.16 23.84 14.12
N ALA A 128 0.80 24.43 12.97
CA ALA A 128 0.23 25.78 12.93
C ALA A 128 -1.29 25.80 13.20
N PHE A 129 -2.01 24.79 12.70
CA PHE A 129 -3.46 24.73 12.75
C PHE A 129 -4.00 24.40 14.15
N ALA A 130 -3.44 23.39 14.82
CA ALA A 130 -3.96 22.89 16.09
C ALA A 130 -3.91 23.94 17.23
N PRO A 131 -2.81 24.72 17.40
CA PRO A 131 -2.79 25.81 18.37
C PRO A 131 -3.77 26.93 18.03
N ALA A 132 -3.83 27.37 16.77
CA ALA A 132 -4.72 28.45 16.34
C ALA A 132 -6.21 28.10 16.54
N LEU A 133 -6.58 26.83 16.31
CA LEU A 133 -7.92 26.33 16.60
C LEU A 133 -8.17 26.27 18.11
N GLY A 134 -7.19 25.81 18.90
CA GLY A 134 -7.26 25.81 20.36
C GLY A 134 -7.48 27.21 20.95
N GLU A 135 -6.77 28.22 20.44
CA GLU A 135 -6.99 29.62 20.82
C GLU A 135 -8.39 30.11 20.44
N SER A 136 -8.89 29.73 19.27
CA SER A 136 -10.24 30.08 18.81
C SER A 136 -11.31 29.51 19.75
N PHE A 137 -11.14 28.26 20.19
CA PHE A 137 -12.01 27.63 21.17
C PHE A 137 -11.92 28.29 22.56
N ALA A 138 -10.72 28.67 23.00
CA ALA A 138 -10.55 29.41 24.25
C ALA A 138 -11.27 30.76 24.21
N ARG A 139 -11.20 31.49 23.08
CA ARG A 139 -11.94 32.74 22.87
C ARG A 139 -13.46 32.54 22.85
N ALA A 140 -13.95 31.49 22.21
CA ALA A 140 -15.38 31.17 22.20
C ALA A 140 -15.91 30.94 23.63
N ARG A 141 -15.18 30.10 24.40
CA ARG A 141 -15.50 29.82 25.80
C ARG A 141 -15.51 31.07 26.68
N ALA A 142 -14.53 31.96 26.50
CA ALA A 142 -14.48 33.23 27.24
C ALA A 142 -15.66 34.17 26.88
N GLY A 143 -16.18 34.07 25.64
CA GLY A 143 -17.35 34.82 25.17
C GLY A 143 -18.70 34.14 25.44
N GLY A 144 -18.76 33.06 26.23
CA GLY A 144 -20.00 32.36 26.56
C GLY A 144 -20.63 31.58 25.39
N ARG A 145 -19.84 31.22 24.37
CA ARG A 145 -20.28 30.47 23.18
C ARG A 145 -19.55 29.14 23.06
#